data_AF-T1B6N6-F1
#
_entry.id   AF-T1B6N6-F1
#
_cell.length_a   1.000
_cell.length_b   1.000
_cell.length_c   1.000
_cell.angle_alpha   90.00
_cell.angle_beta   90.00
_cell.angle_gamma   90.00
#
_symmetry.space_group_name_H-M   'P 1'
#
loop_
_entity.id
_entity.type
_entity.pdbx_description
1 polymer ?
#
loop_
_entity_poly.entity_id
_entity_poly.type
_entity_poly.pdbx_seq_one_letter_code
_entity_poly.pdbx_strand_id
1 'polypeptide(L)'
;GLTSLMEYQLADLRARGEIAAALYASEGGIYGRYGYGPATFGSTYTIDKRVAQLAPSIGEVASGRVRLVKRAVAAEAFPAVYRDYATTRAGELDRAEVDFVTALGEPGAEELSRRFYALYEQDASIDGYVAYEIAPAEPTPHSPHRLVVHEICTLSPAAYAA
;
A
#
# COMPACT_ATOMS: atom_id res chain seq x y z
N GLY A 1 -15.06 29.38 11.21
CA GLY A 1 -14.66 29.16 9.80
C GLY A 1 -13.49 28.19 9.75
N LEU A 2 -13.05 27.77 8.57
CA LEU A 2 -11.92 26.82 8.42
C LEU A 2 -10.65 27.31 9.12
N THR A 3 -10.35 28.62 9.07
CA THR A 3 -9.20 29.20 9.78
C THR A 3 -9.23 28.93 11.29
N SER A 4 -10.35 29.23 11.96
CA SER A 4 -10.48 28.99 13.41
C SER A 4 -10.38 27.50 13.78
N LEU A 5 -10.86 26.60 12.91
CA LEU A 5 -10.73 25.15 13.10
C LEU A 5 -9.27 24.71 13.02
N MET A 6 -8.54 25.16 11.99
CA MET A 6 -7.13 24.83 11.79
C MET A 6 -6.24 25.39 12.89
N GLU A 7 -6.48 26.62 13.33
CA GLU A 7 -5.77 27.24 14.47
C GLU A 7 -5.96 26.44 15.76
N TYR A 8 -7.21 26.06 16.06
CA TYR A 8 -7.52 25.23 17.22
C TYR A 8 -6.83 23.86 17.14
N GLN A 9 -6.94 23.17 16.00
CA GLN A 9 -6.33 21.86 15.80
C GLN A 9 -4.81 21.90 15.96
N LEU A 10 -4.12 22.87 15.35
CA LEU A 10 -2.66 22.99 15.44
C LEU A 10 -2.20 23.33 16.86
N ALA A 11 -2.96 24.17 17.59
CA ALA A 11 -2.69 24.47 18.99
C ALA A 11 -2.86 23.23 19.88
N ASP A 12 -3.91 22.43 19.64
CA ASP A 12 -4.16 21.17 20.35
C ASP A 12 -3.07 20.13 20.09
N LEU A 13 -2.68 19.93 18.83
CA LEU A 13 -1.57 19.03 18.46
C LEU A 13 -0.27 19.43 19.18
N ARG A 14 0.05 20.72 19.19
CA ARG A 14 1.20 21.26 19.93
C ARG A 14 1.09 20.98 21.43
N ALA A 15 -0.08 21.17 22.03
CA ALA A 15 -0.30 20.91 23.45
C ALA A 15 -0.12 19.43 23.82
N ARG A 16 -0.43 18.52 22.89
CA ARG A 16 -0.19 17.07 23.02
C ARG A 16 1.26 16.63 22.76
N GLY A 17 2.13 17.56 22.33
CA GLY A 17 3.54 17.26 22.05
C GLY A 17 3.79 16.69 20.65
N GLU A 18 2.79 16.73 19.77
CA GLU A 18 2.96 16.29 18.38
C GLU A 18 3.91 17.23 17.64
N ILE A 19 4.93 16.66 16.99
CA ILE A 19 6.00 17.42 16.34
C ILE A 19 5.67 17.85 14.91
N ALA A 20 4.65 17.23 14.31
CA ALA A 20 4.21 17.49 12.95
C ALA A 20 2.72 17.16 12.78
N ALA A 21 2.10 17.76 11.76
CA ALA A 21 0.76 17.43 11.31
C ALA A 21 0.82 17.08 9.81
N ALA A 22 0.17 16.00 9.42
CA ALA A 22 0.11 15.54 8.03
C ALA A 22 -1.35 15.41 7.58
N LEU A 23 -1.59 15.63 6.29
CA LEU A 23 -2.90 15.46 5.66
C LEU A 23 -2.75 14.99 4.22
N TYR A 24 -3.74 14.23 3.74
CA TYR A 24 -3.93 14.00 2.31
C TYR A 24 -4.69 15.18 1.73
N ALA A 25 -4.00 16.01 0.95
CA ALA A 25 -4.63 17.20 0.39
C ALA A 25 -5.59 16.82 -0.74
N SER A 26 -6.90 16.87 -0.47
CA SER A 26 -7.92 16.86 -1.53
C SER A 26 -7.92 18.16 -2.35
N GLU A 27 -7.51 19.27 -1.72
CA GLU A 27 -7.35 20.59 -2.33
C GLU A 27 -6.00 21.19 -1.93
N GLY A 28 -4.96 20.95 -2.73
CA GLY A 28 -3.57 21.33 -2.41
C GLY A 28 -3.34 22.83 -2.16
N GLY A 29 -4.23 23.70 -2.64
CA GLY A 29 -4.06 25.15 -2.56
C GLY A 29 -4.44 25.80 -1.22
N ILE A 30 -5.26 25.15 -0.38
CA ILE A 30 -5.87 25.83 0.78
C ILE A 30 -5.11 25.64 2.09
N TYR A 31 -4.24 24.63 2.18
CA TYR A 31 -3.54 24.28 3.42
C TYR A 31 -2.22 25.02 3.60
N GLY A 32 -1.63 25.53 2.51
CA GLY A 32 -0.38 26.30 2.54
C GLY A 32 -0.43 27.52 3.46
N ARG A 33 -1.58 28.21 3.52
CA ARG A 33 -1.77 29.37 4.42
C ARG A 33 -1.71 29.01 5.93
N TYR A 34 -1.79 27.73 6.27
CA TYR A 34 -1.67 27.23 7.64
C TYR A 34 -0.30 26.57 7.91
N GLY A 35 0.65 26.68 6.98
CA GLY A 35 2.01 26.13 7.13
C GLY A 35 2.21 24.70 6.62
N TYR A 36 1.19 24.07 6.03
CA TYR A 36 1.35 22.77 5.38
C TYR A 36 2.08 22.91 4.05
N GLY A 37 3.03 22.01 3.78
CA GLY A 37 3.71 21.89 2.48
C GLY A 37 3.65 20.46 1.97
N PRO A 38 3.83 20.25 0.65
CA PRO A 38 3.94 18.91 0.10
C PRO A 38 5.20 18.22 0.65
N ALA A 39 5.01 17.07 1.31
CA ALA A 39 6.08 16.29 1.91
C ALA A 39 6.29 14.93 1.21
N THR A 40 5.28 14.42 0.53
CA THR A 40 5.32 13.14 -0.21
C THR A 40 4.61 13.29 -1.55
N PHE A 41 4.95 12.41 -2.51
CA PHE A 41 4.35 12.37 -3.84
C PHE A 41 3.90 10.95 -4.15
N GLY A 42 2.74 10.83 -4.80
CA GLY A 42 2.25 9.57 -5.35
C GLY A 42 2.51 9.50 -6.86
N SER A 43 2.78 8.30 -7.35
CA SER A 43 2.92 8.00 -8.78
C SER A 43 2.01 6.84 -9.15
N THR A 44 1.37 6.94 -10.32
CA THR A 44 0.57 5.85 -10.88
C THR A 44 1.28 5.28 -12.10
N TYR A 45 1.50 3.97 -12.09
CA TYR A 45 2.12 3.23 -13.19
C TYR A 45 1.08 2.32 -13.86
N THR A 46 1.03 2.38 -15.19
CA THR A 46 0.24 1.46 -16.01
C THR A 46 1.19 0.68 -16.90
N ILE A 47 1.21 -0.65 -16.75
CA ILE A 47 2.17 -1.54 -17.39
C ILE A 47 1.43 -2.49 -18.33
N ASP A 48 1.80 -2.52 -19.62
CA ASP A 48 1.38 -3.59 -20.52
C ASP A 48 2.29 -4.81 -20.34
N LYS A 49 1.77 -5.81 -19.61
CA LYS A 49 2.48 -7.06 -19.31
C LYS A 49 2.95 -7.80 -20.58
N ARG A 50 2.33 -7.61 -21.75
CA ARG A 50 2.71 -8.33 -22.98
C ARG A 50 4.09 -7.94 -23.50
N VAL A 51 4.53 -6.73 -23.19
CA VAL A 51 5.81 -6.17 -23.66
C VAL A 51 6.77 -5.84 -22.52
N ALA A 52 6.27 -5.79 -21.28
CA ALA A 52 7.09 -5.54 -20.11
C ALA A 52 8.10 -6.66 -19.87
N GLN A 53 9.35 -6.28 -19.63
CA GLN A 53 10.44 -7.17 -19.26
C GLN A 53 11.14 -6.60 -18.03
N LEU A 54 11.65 -7.48 -17.17
CA LEU A 54 12.52 -7.09 -16.08
C LEU A 54 13.82 -6.50 -16.65
N ALA A 55 14.31 -5.43 -16.03
CA ALA A 55 15.56 -4.83 -16.44
C ALA A 55 16.72 -5.83 -16.25
N PRO A 56 17.67 -5.94 -17.20
CA PRO A 56 18.80 -6.86 -17.07
C PRO A 56 19.63 -6.66 -15.79
N SER A 57 19.62 -5.45 -15.23
CA SER A 57 20.29 -5.12 -13.97
C SER A 57 19.69 -5.78 -12.72
N ILE A 58 18.50 -6.37 -12.81
CA ILE A 58 17.87 -7.10 -11.70
C ILE A 58 18.61 -8.42 -11.41
N GLY A 59 19.38 -8.95 -12.36
CA GLY A 59 20.11 -10.21 -12.19
C GLY A 59 19.20 -11.44 -12.14
N GLU A 60 19.72 -12.57 -11.65
CA GLU A 60 18.91 -13.76 -11.40
C GLU A 60 17.93 -13.49 -10.23
N VAL A 61 16.65 -13.69 -10.48
CA VAL A 61 15.60 -13.55 -9.46
C VAL A 61 15.80 -14.65 -8.42
N ALA A 62 15.91 -14.24 -7.16
CA ALA A 62 16.30 -15.07 -6.02
C ALA A 62 15.40 -16.31 -5.82
N SER A 63 15.94 -17.30 -5.10
CA SER A 63 15.37 -18.64 -4.86
C SER A 63 14.08 -18.71 -4.04
N GLY A 64 13.52 -17.58 -3.62
CA GLY A 64 12.25 -17.55 -2.90
C GLY A 64 11.04 -17.90 -3.78
N ARG A 65 9.88 -18.02 -3.15
CA ARG A 65 8.63 -18.44 -3.80
C ARG A 65 7.51 -17.46 -3.52
N VAL A 66 6.81 -17.06 -4.57
CA VAL A 66 5.51 -16.38 -4.44
C VAL A 66 4.40 -17.42 -4.29
N ARG A 67 3.55 -17.25 -3.29
CA ARG A 67 2.40 -18.14 -3.03
C ARG A 67 1.13 -17.34 -2.82
N LEU A 68 0.08 -17.67 -3.58
CA LEU A 68 -1.27 -17.13 -3.34
C LEU A 68 -1.81 -17.66 -2.02
N VAL A 69 -2.43 -16.78 -1.25
CA VAL A 69 -2.98 -17.09 0.07
C VAL A 69 -4.42 -16.63 0.22
N LYS A 70 -5.16 -17.25 1.14
CA LYS A 70 -6.50 -16.80 1.51
C LYS A 70 -6.41 -15.54 2.38
N ARG A 71 -7.48 -14.76 2.39
CA ARG A 71 -7.63 -13.55 3.21
C ARG A 71 -7.20 -13.75 4.67
N ALA A 72 -7.61 -14.86 5.29
CA ALA A 72 -7.26 -15.14 6.69
C ALA A 72 -5.75 -15.24 6.93
N VAL A 73 -5.01 -15.88 6.02
CA VAL A 73 -3.55 -15.99 6.10
C VAL A 73 -2.88 -14.64 5.82
N ALA A 74 -3.43 -13.85 4.87
CA ALA A 74 -2.94 -12.49 4.61
C ALA A 74 -3.13 -11.58 5.83
N ALA A 75 -4.28 -11.65 6.50
CA ALA A 75 -4.59 -10.86 7.69
C ALA A 75 -3.63 -11.13 8.86
N GLU A 76 -3.12 -12.35 8.97
CA GLU A 76 -2.13 -12.74 9.98
C GLU A 76 -0.70 -12.30 9.59
N ALA A 77 -0.33 -12.46 8.32
CA ALA A 77 1.04 -12.23 7.86
C ALA A 77 1.38 -10.76 7.58
N PHE A 78 0.48 -10.00 6.95
CA PHE A 78 0.76 -8.65 6.46
C PHE A 78 1.19 -7.66 7.56
N PRO A 79 0.57 -7.63 8.76
CA PRO A 79 0.94 -6.66 9.79
C PRO A 79 2.41 -6.76 10.21
N ALA A 80 2.96 -7.97 10.32
CA ALA A 80 4.36 -8.17 10.69
C ALA A 80 5.31 -7.64 9.61
N VAL A 81 5.06 -8.01 8.35
CA VAL A 81 5.87 -7.56 7.20
C VAL A 81 5.79 -6.04 7.03
N TYR A 82 4.60 -5.46 7.14
CA TYR A 82 4.42 -4.00 7.04
C TYR A 82 5.16 -3.27 8.16
N ARG A 83 5.08 -3.77 9.40
CA ARG A 83 5.78 -3.17 10.55
C ARG A 83 7.27 -3.06 10.27
N ASP A 84 7.90 -4.13 9.78
CA ASP A 84 9.32 -4.12 9.44
C ASP A 84 9.60 -3.20 8.24
N TYR A 85 8.78 -3.26 7.20
CA TYR A 85 8.89 -2.42 6.00
C TYR A 85 8.79 -0.92 6.32
N ALA A 86 7.84 -0.51 7.18
CA ALA A 86 7.60 0.87 7.56
C ALA A 86 8.82 1.52 8.23
N THR A 87 9.64 0.74 8.95
CA THR A 87 10.89 1.25 9.55
C THR A 87 11.96 1.60 8.52
N THR A 88 11.84 1.09 7.29
CA THR A 88 12.81 1.31 6.21
C THR A 88 12.48 2.49 5.30
N ARG A 89 11.28 3.09 5.43
CA ARG A 89 10.77 4.11 4.51
C ARG A 89 10.17 5.31 5.25
N ALA A 90 10.75 6.49 5.03
CA ALA A 90 10.19 7.73 5.55
C ALA A 90 8.81 8.01 4.94
N GLY A 91 7.83 8.36 5.78
CA GLY A 91 6.47 8.70 5.37
C GLY A 91 5.46 7.56 5.53
N GLU A 92 5.91 6.34 5.80
CA GLU A 92 5.02 5.27 6.27
C GLU A 92 4.56 5.56 7.70
N LEU A 93 3.32 5.17 8.01
CA LEU A 93 2.71 5.39 9.31
C LEU A 93 2.47 4.05 10.00
N ASP A 94 2.65 4.03 11.32
CA ASP A 94 2.21 2.88 12.11
C ASP A 94 0.72 2.62 11.86
N ARG A 95 0.38 1.35 11.70
CA ARG A 95 -0.96 0.89 11.33
C ARG A 95 -1.45 -0.15 12.32
N ALA A 96 -2.67 0.03 12.83
CA ALA A 96 -3.27 -0.93 13.72
C ALA A 96 -3.67 -2.20 12.95
N GLU A 97 -3.63 -3.36 13.62
CA GLU A 97 -3.99 -4.65 12.99
C GLU A 97 -5.39 -4.64 12.36
N VAL A 98 -6.35 -3.97 13.00
CA VAL A 98 -7.73 -3.83 12.48
C VAL A 98 -7.77 -3.14 11.12
N ASP A 99 -6.89 -2.17 10.86
CA ASP A 99 -6.86 -1.43 9.60
C ASP A 99 -6.34 -2.29 8.45
N PHE A 100 -5.49 -3.29 8.73
CA PHE A 100 -5.11 -4.30 7.73
C PHE A 100 -6.30 -5.17 7.38
N VAL A 101 -7.00 -5.70 8.38
CA VAL A 101 -8.16 -6.58 8.17
C VAL A 101 -9.23 -5.87 7.32
N THR A 102 -9.51 -4.60 7.61
CA THR A 102 -10.47 -3.80 6.83
C THR A 102 -10.01 -3.59 5.38
N ALA A 103 -8.72 -3.35 5.14
CA ALA A 103 -8.20 -3.16 3.78
C ALA A 103 -8.21 -4.45 2.93
N LEU A 104 -8.21 -5.62 3.56
CA LEU A 104 -8.35 -6.92 2.89
C LEU A 104 -9.81 -7.24 2.49
N GLY A 105 -10.72 -6.28 2.59
CA GLY A 105 -12.13 -6.46 2.23
C GLY A 105 -12.91 -7.36 3.18
N GLU A 106 -14.17 -7.61 2.83
CA GLU A 106 -15.11 -8.35 3.68
C GLU A 106 -14.82 -9.87 3.71
N PRO A 107 -14.84 -10.53 4.89
CA PRO A 107 -14.78 -11.98 4.98
C PRO A 107 -15.91 -12.66 4.20
N GLY A 108 -15.62 -13.74 3.47
CA GLY A 108 -16.64 -14.50 2.72
C GLY A 108 -17.03 -13.86 1.38
N ALA A 109 -16.50 -12.67 1.07
CA ALA A 109 -16.69 -12.01 -0.22
C ALA A 109 -15.54 -12.28 -1.20
N GLU A 110 -14.66 -13.26 -0.94
CA GLU A 110 -13.46 -13.50 -1.78
C GLU A 110 -13.81 -13.74 -3.24
N GLU A 111 -14.81 -14.58 -3.52
CA GLU A 111 -15.26 -14.89 -4.89
C GLU A 111 -15.93 -13.69 -5.58
N LEU A 112 -16.56 -12.80 -4.81
CA LEU A 112 -17.27 -11.63 -5.33
C LEU A 112 -16.37 -10.39 -5.49
N SER A 113 -15.39 -10.24 -4.60
CA SER A 113 -14.51 -9.05 -4.51
C SER A 113 -13.41 -9.02 -5.56
N ARG A 114 -13.10 -10.17 -6.18
CA ARG A 114 -11.98 -10.33 -7.13
C ARG A 114 -10.63 -9.88 -6.54
N ARG A 115 -10.51 -9.92 -5.21
CA ARG A 115 -9.29 -9.57 -4.47
C ARG A 115 -8.45 -10.82 -4.23
N PHE A 116 -7.14 -10.64 -4.35
CA PHE A 116 -6.16 -11.70 -4.24
C PHE A 116 -4.97 -11.22 -3.41
N TYR A 117 -4.35 -12.17 -2.73
CA TYR A 117 -3.25 -11.96 -1.82
C TYR A 117 -2.14 -12.93 -2.13
N ALA A 118 -0.90 -12.47 -2.13
CA ALA A 118 0.26 -13.34 -2.23
C ALA A 118 1.33 -12.95 -1.23
N LEU A 119 2.11 -13.95 -0.81
CA LEU A 119 3.29 -13.80 0.03
C LEU A 119 4.52 -14.21 -0.77
N TYR A 120 5.64 -13.53 -0.54
CA TYR A 120 6.96 -13.99 -0.95
C TYR A 120 7.66 -14.64 0.24
N GLU A 121 8.02 -15.91 0.08
CA GLU A 121 8.67 -16.73 1.11
C GLU A 121 10.10 -17.05 0.69
N GLN A 122 11.06 -16.80 1.58
CA GLN A 122 12.47 -17.16 1.38
C GLN A 122 13.05 -17.64 2.71
N ASP A 123 13.80 -18.75 2.72
CA ASP A 123 14.47 -19.27 3.93
C ASP A 123 13.55 -19.40 5.17
N ALA A 124 12.28 -19.74 4.93
CA ALA A 124 11.19 -19.83 5.91
C ALA A 124 10.74 -18.49 6.55
N SER A 125 11.21 -17.33 6.07
CA SER A 125 10.65 -16.01 6.36
C SER A 125 9.69 -15.54 5.27
N ILE A 126 8.81 -14.62 5.64
CA ILE A 126 7.95 -13.89 4.70
C ILE A 126 8.61 -12.52 4.50
N ASP A 127 9.16 -12.32 3.31
CA ASP A 127 9.95 -11.11 2.99
C ASP A 127 9.15 -10.12 2.15
N GLY A 128 7.91 -10.43 1.80
CA GLY A 128 7.04 -9.52 1.09
C GLY A 128 5.62 -10.02 0.92
N TYR A 129 4.74 -9.09 0.58
CA TYR A 129 3.37 -9.39 0.23
C TYR A 129 2.84 -8.43 -0.83
N VAL A 130 1.75 -8.87 -1.47
CA VAL A 130 0.95 -8.04 -2.38
C VAL A 130 -0.54 -8.27 -2.15
N ALA A 131 -1.31 -7.18 -2.15
CA ALA A 131 -2.76 -7.19 -2.30
C ALA A 131 -3.12 -6.60 -3.66
N TYR A 132 -3.89 -7.33 -4.46
CA TYR A 132 -4.33 -6.86 -5.76
C TYR A 132 -5.76 -7.28 -6.08
N GLU A 133 -6.34 -6.62 -7.07
CA GLU A 133 -7.68 -6.89 -7.58
C GLU A 133 -7.64 -7.11 -9.08
N ILE A 134 -8.47 -8.05 -9.57
CA ILE A 134 -8.69 -8.22 -11.01
C ILE A 134 -10.02 -7.57 -11.39
N ALA A 135 -9.95 -6.41 -12.03
CA ALA A 135 -11.11 -5.62 -12.43
C ALA A 135 -11.19 -5.49 -13.95
N PRO A 136 -12.37 -5.31 -14.55
CA PRO A 136 -12.45 -4.91 -15.96
C PRO A 136 -11.83 -3.52 -16.15
N ALA A 137 -11.20 -3.25 -17.30
CA ALA A 137 -10.57 -1.96 -17.57
C ALA A 137 -11.60 -0.83 -17.66
N GLU A 138 -12.79 -1.15 -18.16
CA GLU A 138 -13.98 -0.32 -18.27
C GLU A 138 -15.21 -1.10 -17.78
N PRO A 139 -16.29 -0.43 -17.32
CA PRO A 139 -17.50 -1.09 -16.83
C PRO A 139 -18.38 -1.63 -17.98
N THR A 140 -17.80 -2.41 -18.88
CA THR A 140 -18.48 -3.02 -20.04
C THR A 140 -18.21 -4.54 -20.10
N PRO A 141 -19.17 -5.37 -20.56
CA PRO A 141 -19.05 -6.83 -20.47
C PRO A 141 -17.87 -7.45 -21.25
N HIS A 142 -17.32 -6.72 -22.23
CA HIS A 142 -16.25 -7.19 -23.12
C HIS A 142 -14.91 -6.50 -22.83
N SER A 143 -14.84 -5.72 -21.75
CA SER A 143 -13.62 -5.01 -21.41
C SER A 143 -12.51 -5.98 -21.02
N PRO A 144 -11.26 -5.81 -21.52
CA PRO A 144 -10.15 -6.59 -21.02
C PRO A 144 -9.97 -6.37 -19.52
N HIS A 145 -9.50 -7.40 -18.81
CA HIS A 145 -9.20 -7.27 -17.39
C HIS A 145 -7.84 -6.61 -17.15
N ARG A 146 -7.75 -5.82 -16.08
CA ARG A 146 -6.50 -5.31 -15.51
C ARG A 146 -6.30 -5.85 -14.10
N LEU A 147 -5.04 -6.01 -13.74
CA LEU A 147 -4.63 -6.23 -12.35
C LEU A 147 -4.33 -4.86 -11.74
N VAL A 148 -5.04 -4.52 -10.66
CA VAL A 148 -4.81 -3.31 -9.87
C VAL A 148 -4.09 -3.72 -8.59
N VAL A 149 -2.84 -3.32 -8.46
CA VAL A 149 -2.10 -3.50 -7.20
C VAL A 149 -2.58 -2.43 -6.22
N HIS A 150 -3.13 -2.86 -5.09
CA HIS A 150 -3.57 -1.97 -4.01
C HIS A 150 -2.42 -1.68 -3.05
N GLU A 151 -1.60 -2.69 -2.76
CA GLU A 151 -0.44 -2.55 -1.87
C GLU A 151 0.61 -3.61 -2.24
N ILE A 152 1.88 -3.21 -2.21
CA ILE A 152 3.04 -4.11 -2.30
C ILE A 152 4.08 -3.66 -1.27
N CYS A 153 4.45 -4.57 -0.37
CA CYS A 153 5.44 -4.31 0.67
C CYS A 153 6.49 -5.42 0.62
N THR A 154 7.77 -5.03 0.63
CA THR A 154 8.90 -5.96 0.45
C THR A 154 10.08 -5.51 1.31
N LEU A 155 10.74 -6.47 1.94
CA LEU A 155 11.89 -6.27 2.83
C LEU A 155 13.22 -6.48 2.11
N SER A 156 13.20 -7.07 0.91
CA SER A 156 14.39 -7.36 0.12
C SER A 156 14.20 -7.05 -1.37
N PRO A 157 15.29 -6.73 -2.10
CA PRO A 157 15.23 -6.58 -3.55
C PRO A 157 14.75 -7.85 -4.27
N ALA A 158 15.06 -9.02 -3.69
CA ALA A 158 14.60 -10.32 -4.15
C ALA A 158 13.06 -10.43 -4.13
N ALA A 159 12.43 -10.06 -3.01
CA ALA A 159 10.98 -10.04 -2.89
C ALA A 159 10.32 -9.01 -3.82
N TYR A 160 10.97 -7.86 -4.07
CA TYR A 160 10.46 -6.83 -4.99
C TYR A 160 10.51 -7.25 -6.47
N ALA A 161 11.46 -8.11 -6.84
CA ALA A 161 11.65 -8.55 -8.22
C ALA A 161 10.79 -9.78 -8.62
N ALA A 162 10.30 -10.53 -7.64
CA ALA A 162 9.56 -11.79 -7.82
C ALA A 162 8.09 -11.60 -8.21
#